data_AF-A0A1K2G2Y7-F1
#
_entry.id   AF-A0A1K2G2Y7-F1
#
_cell.length_a   1.000
_cell.length_b   1.000
_cell.length_c   1.000
_cell.angle_alpha   90.00
_cell.angle_beta   90.00
_cell.angle_gamma   90.00
#
_symmetry.space_group_name_H-M   'P 1'
#
loop_
_entity.id
_entity.type
_entity.pdbx_description
1 polymer ?
#
loop_
_entity_poly.entity_id
_entity_poly.type
_entity_poly.pdbx_seq_one_letter_code
_entity_poly.pdbx_strand_id
1 'polypeptide(L)' 'MYGGTSASAPFVAGVYALAGTPGSGDTPASYPYAHPDQLNDVTSGSNGSCDGSYLCQAGQGYDGPTGLGTPNGTGAFTK' A
#
# COMPACT_ATOMS: atom_id res chain seq x y z
N MET A 1 15.69 13.81 -12.08
CA MET A 1 14.60 12.90 -11.67
C MET A 1 14.32 13.08 -10.19
N TYR A 2 13.06 13.25 -9.80
CA TYR A 2 12.61 13.21 -8.39
C TYR A 2 11.85 11.89 -8.20
N GLY A 3 12.12 11.16 -7.13
CA GLY A 3 11.55 9.83 -6.90
C GLY A 3 11.91 9.28 -5.52
N GLY A 4 11.75 7.96 -5.34
CA GLY A 4 11.93 7.29 -4.07
C GLY A 4 10.66 7.26 -3.22
N THR A 5 10.69 6.54 -2.11
CA THR A 5 9.53 6.39 -1.19
C THR A 5 9.08 7.73 -0.60
N SER A 6 9.99 8.71 -0.51
CA SER A 6 9.68 10.09 -0.14
C SER A 6 8.69 10.76 -1.09
N ALA A 7 8.67 10.38 -2.38
CA ALA A 7 7.66 10.84 -3.32
C ALA A 7 6.32 10.12 -3.10
N SER A 8 6.34 8.82 -2.77
CA SER A 8 5.14 8.03 -2.47
C SER A 8 4.39 8.51 -1.23
N ALA A 9 5.11 8.95 -0.19
CA ALA A 9 4.52 9.39 1.08
C ALA A 9 3.42 10.47 0.94
N PRO A 10 3.65 11.62 0.26
CA PRO A 10 2.60 12.61 0.07
C PRO A 10 1.45 12.13 -0.82
N PHE A 11 1.68 11.20 -1.75
CA PHE A 11 0.58 10.60 -2.53
C PHE A 11 -0.35 9.78 -1.64
N VAL A 12 0.20 8.88 -0.80
CA VAL A 12 -0.60 8.08 0.14
C VAL A 12 -1.31 8.97 1.15
N ALA A 13 -0.65 10.00 1.68
CA ALA A 13 -1.28 10.98 2.55
C ALA A 13 -2.47 11.69 1.88
N GLY A 14 -2.33 12.06 0.60
CA GLY A 14 -3.40 12.65 -0.19
C GLY A 14 -4.59 11.71 -0.39
N VAL A 15 -4.34 10.41 -0.60
CA VAL A 15 -5.42 9.40 -0.73
C VAL A 15 -6.20 9.24 0.57
N TYR A 16 -5.52 9.15 1.73
CA TYR A 16 -6.20 9.14 3.03
C TYR A 16 -7.00 10.42 3.26
N ALA A 17 -6.45 11.59 2.92
CA ALA A 17 -7.16 12.86 3.05
C ALA A 17 -8.42 12.90 2.17
N LEU A 18 -8.35 12.37 0.94
CA LEU A 18 -9.49 12.30 0.02
C LEU A 18 -10.54 11.27 0.46
N ALA A 19 -10.13 10.17 1.10
CA ALA A 19 -11.02 9.13 1.61
C ALA A 19 -11.93 9.62 2.75
N GLY A 20 -11.56 10.75 3.39
CA GLY A 20 -12.36 11.41 4.42
C GLY A 20 -11.82 11.19 5.83
N THR A 21 -12.50 11.78 6.81
CA THR A 21 -12.12 11.65 8.22
C THR A 21 -12.44 10.24 8.72
N PRO A 22 -11.45 9.50 9.27
CA PRO A 22 -11.70 8.22 9.92
C PRO A 22 -12.70 8.33 11.07
N GLY A 23 -13.40 7.24 11.40
CA GLY A 23 -14.27 7.19 12.56
C GLY A 23 -13.51 7.37 13.86
N SER A 24 -14.22 7.81 14.91
CA SER A 24 -13.64 7.98 16.23
C SER A 24 -13.16 6.63 16.78
N GLY A 25 -11.89 6.55 17.20
CA GLY A 25 -11.28 5.33 17.72
C GLY A 25 -10.78 4.35 16.65
N ASP A 26 -10.90 4.70 15.36
CA ASP A 26 -10.37 3.87 14.29
C ASP A 26 -8.84 3.91 14.23
N THR A 27 -8.27 2.85 13.65
CA THR A 27 -6.86 2.76 13.27
C THR A 27 -6.79 2.76 11.75
N PRO A 28 -6.66 3.91 11.06
CA PRO A 28 -6.82 3.99 9.60
C PRO A 28 -5.83 3.11 8.83
N ALA A 29 -4.67 2.83 9.41
CA ALA A 29 -3.67 1.93 8.84
C ALA A 29 -4.17 0.48 8.66
N SER A 30 -5.27 0.08 9.33
CA SER A 30 -5.87 -1.25 9.15
C SER A 30 -6.82 -1.33 7.95
N TYR A 31 -7.33 -0.21 7.45
CA TYR A 31 -8.33 -0.22 6.37
C TYR A 31 -7.83 -0.90 5.09
N PRO A 32 -6.59 -0.66 4.63
CA PRO A 32 -6.12 -1.29 3.40
C PRO A 32 -6.05 -2.82 3.51
N TYR A 33 -5.78 -3.34 4.71
CA TYR A 33 -5.76 -4.79 4.96
C TYR A 33 -7.15 -5.42 4.96
N ALA A 34 -8.20 -4.64 5.25
CA ALA A 34 -9.59 -5.09 5.19
C ALA A 34 -10.17 -5.05 3.76
N HIS A 35 -9.56 -4.28 2.86
CA HIS A 35 -10.02 -4.02 1.50
C HIS A 35 -8.93 -4.24 0.44
N PRO A 36 -8.27 -5.42 0.41
CA PRO A 36 -7.18 -5.67 -0.52
C PRO A 36 -7.62 -5.67 -2.00
N ASP A 37 -8.91 -5.90 -2.27
CA ASP A 37 -9.52 -5.83 -3.61
C ASP A 37 -9.61 -4.38 -4.15
N GLN A 38 -9.46 -3.38 -3.27
CA GLN A 38 -9.45 -1.96 -3.61
C GLN A 38 -8.01 -1.42 -3.78
N LEU A 39 -7.04 -2.32 -4.02
CA LEU A 39 -5.65 -2.01 -4.29
C LEU A 39 -5.21 -2.69 -5.59
N ASN A 40 -4.21 -2.13 -6.26
CA ASN A 40 -3.52 -2.82 -7.35
C ASN A 40 -2.35 -3.59 -6.75
N ASP A 41 -2.48 -4.92 -6.71
CA ASP A 41 -1.46 -5.84 -6.26
C ASP A 41 -0.28 -5.88 -7.26
N VAL A 42 0.94 -5.65 -6.78
CA VAL A 42 2.15 -5.61 -7.60
C VAL A 42 2.85 -6.95 -7.48
N THR A 43 2.61 -7.86 -8.42
CA THR A 43 3.04 -9.26 -8.27
C THR A 43 4.39 -9.58 -8.89
N SER A 44 5.19 -8.58 -9.26
CA SER A 44 6.47 -8.80 -9.96
C SER A 44 7.50 -7.73 -9.65
N GLY A 45 8.78 -8.13 -9.61
CA GLY A 45 9.91 -7.27 -9.27
C GLY A 45 10.61 -7.69 -7.98
N SER A 46 11.77 -7.10 -7.71
CA SER A 46 12.55 -7.31 -6.49
C SER A 46 13.23 -6.02 -6.05
N ASN A 47 13.47 -5.88 -4.74
CA ASN A 47 14.18 -4.75 -4.15
C ASN A 47 15.50 -5.14 -3.46
N GLY A 48 15.98 -6.37 -3.69
CA GLY A 48 17.20 -6.90 -3.09
C GLY A 48 17.28 -8.42 -3.19
N SER A 49 18.25 -9.02 -2.48
CA SER A 49 18.47 -10.46 -2.42
C SER A 49 18.17 -10.98 -1.02
N CYS A 50 17.07 -11.74 -0.89
CA CYS A 50 16.62 -12.34 0.37
C CYS A 50 16.22 -13.80 0.11
N ASP A 51 17.07 -14.54 -0.61
CA ASP A 51 16.89 -15.94 -1.02
C ASP A 51 15.54 -16.23 -1.72
N GLY A 52 15.06 -15.26 -2.52
CA GLY A 52 13.78 -15.35 -3.22
C GLY A 52 12.53 -15.30 -2.33
N SER A 53 12.69 -14.97 -1.03
CA SER A 53 11.58 -14.82 -0.11
C SER A 53 10.73 -13.58 -0.40
N TYR A 54 9.48 -13.62 0.06
CA TYR A 54 8.51 -12.52 -0.06
C TYR A 54 9.01 -11.19 0.52
N LEU A 55 10.04 -11.21 1.37
CA LEU A 55 10.64 -10.00 1.94
C LEU A 55 11.26 -9.09 0.87
N CYS A 56 11.79 -9.67 -0.21
CA CYS A 56 12.49 -8.91 -1.25
C CYS A 56 12.03 -9.25 -2.68
N GLN A 57 11.09 -10.18 -2.81
CA GLN A 57 10.45 -10.57 -4.06
C GLN A 57 8.97 -10.23 -3.99
N ALA A 58 8.49 -9.50 -4.99
CA ALA A 58 7.07 -9.18 -5.11
C ALA A 58 6.27 -10.41 -5.56
N GLY A 59 5.03 -10.53 -5.09
CA GLY A 59 4.20 -11.71 -5.28
C GLY A 59 2.72 -11.42 -5.08
N GLN A 60 1.88 -12.45 -5.08
CA GLN A 60 0.45 -12.26 -4.83
C GLN A 60 0.19 -11.93 -3.35
N GLY A 61 -0.61 -10.88 -3.12
CA GLY A 61 -1.00 -10.44 -1.79
C GLY A 61 0.08 -9.59 -1.11
N TYR A 62 0.22 -9.71 0.21
CA TYR A 62 1.22 -8.92 0.92
C TYR A 62 2.64 -9.38 0.61
N ASP A 63 3.50 -8.45 0.18
CA ASP A 63 4.93 -8.67 0.03
C ASP A 63 5.79 -7.57 0.66
N GLY A 64 7.08 -7.85 0.87
CA GLY A 64 8.02 -6.90 1.44
C GLY A 64 8.35 -5.71 0.53
N PRO A 65 8.49 -5.88 -0.79
CA PRO A 65 8.76 -4.75 -1.70
C PRO A 65 7.64 -3.71 -1.79
N THR A 66 6.38 -4.12 -1.77
CA THR A 66 5.22 -3.26 -2.09
C THR A 66 4.09 -3.31 -1.06
N GLY A 67 4.18 -4.15 -0.03
CA GLY A 67 3.13 -4.31 0.96
C GLY A 67 1.90 -4.92 0.31
N LEU A 68 0.75 -4.25 0.43
CA LEU A 68 -0.50 -4.65 -0.24
C LEU A 68 -0.63 -4.09 -1.68
N GLY A 69 0.42 -3.44 -2.20
CA GLY A 69 0.42 -2.80 -3.51
C GLY A 69 0.09 -1.30 -3.46
N THR A 70 -0.61 -0.81 -4.49
CA THR A 70 -0.85 0.64 -4.69
C THR A 70 -2.33 1.01 -4.63
N PRO A 71 -2.68 2.25 -4.24
CA PRO A 71 -4.08 2.69 -4.18
C PRO A 71 -4.83 2.51 -5.51
N ASN A 72 -6.03 1.93 -5.45
CA ASN A 72 -7.01 1.95 -6.54
C ASN A 72 -8.21 2.82 -6.13
N GLY A 73 -8.05 4.14 -6.23
CA GLY A 73 -8.98 5.09 -5.64
C GLY A 73 -8.88 5.14 -4.10
N THR A 74 -9.97 5.52 -3.44
CA THR A 74 -10.03 5.72 -1.98
C THR A 74 -10.64 4.55 -1.21
N GLY A 75 -11.17 3.53 -1.89
CA GLY A 75 -11.93 2.45 -1.27
C GLY A 75 -11.18 1.70 -0.16
N ALA A 76 -9.87 1.49 -0.35
CA ALA A 76 -9.03 0.82 0.66
C ALA A 76 -8.69 1.69 1.89
N PHE A 77 -9.04 2.98 1.88
CA PHE A 77 -8.58 3.99 2.83
C PHE A 77 -9.72 4.56 3.67
N THR A 78 -10.87 3.88 3.66
CA THR A 78 -12.06 4.19 4.46
C THR A 78 -12.74 2.89 4.89
N LYS A 79 -13.74 2.98 5.77
CA LYS A 79 -14.57 1.86 6.25
C LYS A 79 -15.93 1.87 5.58
#